data_AF-A0A1H0YIE1-F1
#
_entry.id   AF-A0A1H0YIE1-F1
#
_cell.length_a   1.000
_cell.length_b   1.000
_cell.length_c   1.000
_cell.angle_alpha   90.00
_cell.angle_beta   90.00
_cell.angle_gamma   90.00
#
_symmetry.space_group_name_H-M   'P 1'
#
loop_
_entity.id
_entity.type
_entity.pdbx_description
1 polymer ?
#
loop_
_entity_poly.entity_id
_entity_poly.type
_entity_poly.pdbx_seq_one_letter_code
_entity_poly.pdbx_strand_id
1 'polypeptide(L)'
;MPENVNAYDSGYRLEPKPWSTGAGAASDDFGKVDFTDEFGETVFTGWVQKTDAGYILRVDEHQDVELGFETSSQRQTREAAMTHLDQSLRVITARHENAVSLYEGDPDSFGIGHYVIENTADDHRLAFTEQYIGTDSSDPDRIPNSWEVDRYTRAHTGAEWKLRGTRTYETDEVEALIEFTADWVNHRAREQSTHDALHGPTAQASQHQRQAPSAGPMY
;
A
#
# COMPACT_ATOMS: atom_id res chain seq x y z
N MET A 1 -21.99 -33.30 -1.61
CA MET A 1 -20.81 -32.46 -1.87
C MET A 1 -21.19 -31.57 -3.04
N PRO A 2 -21.43 -30.26 -2.88
CA PRO A 2 -21.61 -29.41 -4.03
C PRO A 2 -20.24 -29.23 -4.69
N GLU A 3 -20.08 -29.87 -5.85
CA GLU A 3 -18.96 -29.70 -6.76
C GLU A 3 -19.25 -28.48 -7.65
N ASN A 4 -18.64 -27.35 -7.35
CA ASN A 4 -18.21 -26.29 -8.28
C ASN A 4 -17.88 -25.01 -7.51
N VAL A 5 -16.84 -25.10 -6.68
CA VAL A 5 -16.18 -23.91 -6.16
C VAL A 5 -15.28 -23.42 -7.30
N ASN A 6 -15.74 -22.40 -8.03
CA ASN A 6 -14.90 -21.67 -8.98
C ASN A 6 -13.63 -21.19 -8.22
N ALA A 7 -12.45 -21.22 -8.86
CA ALA A 7 -11.15 -20.85 -8.28
C ALA A 7 -11.06 -19.47 -7.59
N TYR A 8 -12.11 -18.64 -7.69
CA TYR A 8 -12.23 -17.33 -7.04
C TYR A 8 -13.21 -17.31 -5.84
N ASP A 9 -13.77 -18.45 -5.44
CA ASP A 9 -14.74 -18.55 -4.35
C ASP A 9 -14.03 -18.98 -3.06
N SER A 10 -13.68 -17.99 -2.23
CA SER A 10 -12.95 -18.14 -0.98
C SER A 10 -13.84 -18.51 0.22
N GLY A 11 -15.14 -18.73 0.01
CA GLY A 11 -16.10 -19.09 1.07
C GLY A 11 -16.69 -17.90 1.83
N TYR A 12 -16.34 -16.66 1.47
CA TYR A 12 -16.86 -15.42 2.08
C TYR A 12 -17.96 -14.73 1.26
N ARG A 13 -18.47 -15.38 0.20
CA ARG A 13 -19.48 -14.80 -0.68
C ARG A 13 -20.88 -15.04 -0.12
N LEU A 14 -21.71 -14.00 -0.10
CA LEU A 14 -23.14 -14.16 0.16
C LEU A 14 -23.79 -15.01 -0.95
N GLU A 15 -24.68 -15.90 -0.56
CA GLU A 15 -25.36 -16.78 -1.53
C GLU A 15 -26.49 -16.01 -2.22
N PRO A 16 -26.49 -15.93 -3.58
CA PRO A 16 -27.57 -15.29 -4.30
C PRO A 16 -28.81 -16.20 -4.31
N LYS A 17 -29.97 -15.65 -3.92
CA LYS A 17 -31.27 -16.30 -3.98
C LYS A 17 -32.18 -15.53 -4.93
N PRO A 18 -32.29 -15.97 -6.20
CA PRO A 18 -33.23 -15.37 -7.14
C PRO A 18 -34.65 -15.56 -6.63
N TRP A 19 -35.47 -14.50 -6.70
CA TRP A 19 -36.89 -14.63 -6.39
C TRP A 19 -37.57 -15.56 -7.40
N SER A 20 -38.46 -16.43 -6.91
CA SER A 20 -39.09 -17.47 -7.72
C SER A 20 -39.89 -16.89 -8.88
N THR A 21 -39.60 -17.34 -10.11
CA THR A 21 -40.34 -16.97 -11.34
C THR A 21 -41.65 -17.75 -11.53
N GLY A 22 -42.27 -18.22 -10.43
CA GLY A 22 -43.46 -19.04 -10.45
C GLY A 22 -44.73 -18.25 -10.81
N ALA A 23 -45.78 -18.98 -11.23
CA ALA A 23 -47.10 -18.39 -11.49
C ALA A 23 -47.67 -17.75 -10.20
N GLY A 24 -47.51 -16.44 -10.07
CA GLY A 24 -47.88 -15.68 -8.87
C GLY A 24 -46.88 -14.58 -8.46
N ALA A 25 -45.67 -14.56 -9.04
CA ALA A 25 -44.74 -13.45 -8.85
C ALA A 25 -45.30 -12.16 -9.47
N ALA A 26 -45.27 -11.05 -8.73
CA ALA A 26 -45.67 -9.75 -9.27
C ALA A 26 -44.68 -9.33 -10.38
N SER A 27 -45.14 -8.59 -11.39
CA SER A 27 -44.28 -8.21 -12.54
C SER A 27 -43.05 -7.38 -12.15
N ASP A 28 -43.15 -6.75 -10.99
CA ASP A 28 -42.24 -5.86 -10.30
C ASP A 28 -41.19 -6.63 -9.45
N ASP A 29 -41.33 -7.95 -9.35
CA ASP A 29 -40.39 -8.84 -8.63
C ASP A 29 -39.39 -9.56 -9.55
N PHE A 30 -39.52 -9.38 -10.87
CA PHE A 30 -38.66 -10.06 -11.83
C PHE A 30 -37.23 -9.49 -11.81
N GLY A 31 -36.25 -10.34 -11.53
CA GLY A 31 -34.83 -9.98 -11.54
C GLY A 31 -34.27 -9.48 -10.20
N LYS A 32 -35.05 -9.58 -9.11
CA LYS A 32 -34.57 -9.39 -7.73
C LYS A 32 -33.78 -10.60 -7.26
N VAL A 33 -32.68 -10.32 -6.57
CA VAL A 33 -31.80 -11.32 -5.97
C VAL A 33 -31.56 -10.92 -4.52
N ASP A 34 -31.94 -11.79 -3.59
CA ASP A 34 -31.56 -11.64 -2.18
C ASP A 34 -30.15 -12.19 -1.99
N PHE A 35 -29.35 -11.48 -1.22
CA PHE A 35 -28.03 -11.95 -0.79
C PHE A 35 -28.13 -12.30 0.68
N THR A 36 -27.89 -13.57 1.00
CA THR A 36 -28.00 -14.07 2.38
C THR A 36 -26.68 -14.42 3.01
N ASP A 37 -26.58 -14.19 4.32
CA ASP A 37 -25.43 -14.58 5.14
C ASP A 37 -25.36 -16.09 5.38
N GLU A 38 -24.37 -16.53 6.17
CA GLU A 38 -24.15 -17.93 6.54
C GLU A 38 -25.31 -18.54 7.36
N PHE A 39 -26.15 -17.72 7.98
CA PHE A 39 -27.34 -18.16 8.73
C PHE A 39 -28.60 -18.18 7.87
N GLY A 40 -28.50 -17.71 6.62
CA GLY A 40 -29.59 -17.63 5.66
C GLY A 40 -30.47 -16.38 5.82
N GLU A 41 -30.05 -15.40 6.62
CA GLU A 41 -30.73 -14.11 6.76
C GLU A 41 -30.41 -13.21 5.57
N THR A 42 -31.39 -12.42 5.09
CA THR A 42 -31.17 -11.51 3.95
C THR A 42 -30.47 -10.24 4.42
N VAL A 43 -29.31 -9.98 3.81
CA VAL A 43 -28.44 -8.83 4.07
C VAL A 43 -28.82 -7.65 3.16
N PHE A 44 -29.09 -7.92 1.88
CA PHE A 44 -29.64 -6.94 0.96
C PHE A 44 -30.31 -7.61 -0.24
N THR A 45 -31.17 -6.88 -0.94
CA THR A 45 -31.83 -7.32 -2.17
C THR A 45 -31.44 -6.39 -3.31
N GLY A 46 -30.88 -6.93 -4.39
CA GLY A 46 -30.44 -6.16 -5.56
C GLY A 46 -31.20 -6.50 -6.84
N TRP A 47 -31.47 -5.52 -7.70
CA TRP A 47 -32.03 -5.73 -9.03
C TRP A 47 -31.70 -4.62 -10.03
N VAL A 48 -31.69 -4.95 -11.32
CA VAL A 48 -31.50 -3.97 -12.40
C VAL A 48 -32.84 -3.64 -13.03
N GLN A 49 -33.20 -2.35 -13.05
CA GLN A 49 -34.40 -1.84 -13.68
C GLN A 49 -34.07 -1.10 -14.98
N LYS A 50 -34.75 -1.45 -16.08
CA LYS A 50 -34.69 -0.68 -17.32
C LYS A 50 -35.57 0.57 -17.20
N THR A 51 -35.06 1.69 -17.65
CA THR A 51 -35.73 3.00 -17.70
C THR A 51 -35.64 3.57 -19.12
N ASP A 52 -36.34 4.68 -19.39
CA ASP A 52 -36.25 5.37 -20.67
C ASP A 52 -34.85 5.95 -20.95
N ALA A 53 -34.06 6.21 -19.90
CA ALA A 53 -32.72 6.80 -19.98
C ALA A 53 -31.58 5.76 -19.94
N GLY A 54 -31.88 4.47 -19.77
CA GLY A 54 -30.88 3.42 -19.61
C GLY A 54 -31.26 2.40 -18.54
N TYR A 55 -30.27 1.94 -17.77
CA TYR A 55 -30.46 0.94 -16.72
C TYR A 55 -30.04 1.53 -15.36
N ILE A 56 -30.77 1.17 -14.30
CA ILE A 56 -30.42 1.52 -12.93
C ILE A 56 -30.30 0.24 -12.10
N LEU A 57 -29.20 0.09 -11.35
CA LEU A 57 -29.08 -0.90 -10.30
C LEU A 57 -29.75 -0.32 -9.05
N ARG A 58 -30.72 -1.03 -8.48
CA ARG A 58 -31.37 -0.70 -7.22
C ARG A 58 -30.99 -1.74 -6.17
N VAL A 59 -30.82 -1.27 -4.94
CA VAL A 59 -30.52 -2.11 -3.80
C VAL A 59 -31.40 -1.67 -2.64
N ASP A 60 -32.10 -2.62 -2.04
CA ASP A 60 -32.77 -2.48 -0.76
C ASP A 60 -31.85 -3.09 0.30
N GLU A 61 -31.35 -2.24 1.20
CA GLU A 61 -30.51 -2.65 2.32
C GLU A 61 -31.37 -3.20 3.45
N HIS A 62 -31.00 -4.36 3.99
CA HIS A 62 -31.69 -5.01 5.08
C HIS A 62 -30.69 -5.20 6.23
N GLN A 63 -30.87 -4.45 7.32
CA GLN A 63 -29.93 -4.30 8.46
C GLN A 63 -28.79 -3.30 8.21
N ASP A 64 -28.11 -2.87 9.29
CA ASP A 64 -27.05 -1.84 9.35
C ASP A 64 -25.77 -2.26 8.60
N VAL A 65 -25.86 -2.39 7.27
CA VAL A 65 -24.77 -2.87 6.41
C VAL A 65 -24.38 -1.75 5.44
N GLU A 66 -23.13 -1.33 5.49
CA GLU A 66 -22.58 -0.35 4.55
C GLU A 66 -22.13 -1.07 3.27
N LEU A 67 -22.79 -0.76 2.15
CA LEU A 67 -22.47 -1.38 0.86
C LEU A 67 -21.44 -0.56 0.06
N GLY A 68 -20.31 -1.19 -0.26
CA GLY A 68 -19.35 -0.68 -1.23
C GLY A 68 -19.66 -1.21 -2.64
N PHE A 69 -19.78 -0.30 -3.62
CA PHE A 69 -19.92 -0.69 -5.03
C PHE A 69 -18.62 -0.44 -5.78
N GLU A 70 -18.10 -1.50 -6.38
CA GLU A 70 -16.93 -1.42 -7.25
C GLU A 70 -17.22 -2.08 -8.60
N THR A 71 -16.79 -1.41 -9.66
CA THR A 71 -16.74 -1.99 -11.00
C THR A 71 -15.41 -2.69 -11.23
N SER A 72 -15.38 -3.71 -12.12
CA SER A 72 -14.12 -4.38 -12.49
C SER A 72 -13.07 -3.41 -13.06
N SER A 73 -13.50 -2.33 -13.72
CA SER A 73 -12.56 -1.31 -14.23
C SER A 73 -11.91 -0.53 -13.10
N GLN A 74 -12.67 -0.15 -12.06
CA GLN A 74 -12.12 0.52 -10.88
C GLN A 74 -11.15 -0.41 -10.16
N ARG A 75 -11.52 -1.67 -9.95
CA ARG A 75 -10.65 -2.69 -9.35
C ARG A 75 -9.32 -2.81 -10.09
N GLN A 76 -9.39 -2.94 -11.42
CA GLN A 76 -8.21 -3.05 -12.26
C GLN A 76 -7.30 -1.81 -12.17
N THR A 77 -7.87 -0.60 -12.06
CA THR A 77 -7.09 0.63 -11.83
C THR A 77 -6.35 0.58 -10.50
N ARG A 78 -6.99 0.12 -9.42
CA ARG A 78 -6.36 0.00 -8.09
C ARG A 78 -5.25 -1.05 -8.07
N GLU A 79 -5.48 -2.21 -8.68
CA GLU A 79 -4.47 -3.27 -8.84
C GLU A 79 -3.25 -2.77 -9.62
N ALA A 80 -3.49 -2.02 -10.71
CA ALA A 80 -2.43 -1.43 -11.51
C ALA A 80 -1.64 -0.37 -10.72
N ALA A 81 -2.31 0.48 -9.95
CA ALA A 81 -1.67 1.48 -9.09
C ALA A 81 -0.78 0.81 -8.02
N MET A 82 -1.28 -0.23 -7.34
CA MET A 82 -0.51 -0.99 -6.34
C MET A 82 0.74 -1.62 -6.96
N THR A 83 0.58 -2.31 -8.09
CA THR A 83 1.70 -2.92 -8.82
C THR A 83 2.72 -1.87 -9.24
N HIS A 84 2.25 -0.71 -9.69
CA HIS A 84 3.11 0.37 -10.14
C HIS A 84 3.88 1.02 -8.99
N LEU A 85 3.24 1.23 -7.84
CA LEU A 85 3.88 1.73 -6.62
C LEU A 85 4.97 0.76 -6.17
N ASP A 86 4.66 -0.53 -5.98
CA ASP A 86 5.63 -1.55 -5.53
C ASP A 86 6.90 -1.55 -6.39
N GLN A 87 6.71 -1.64 -7.71
CA GLN A 87 7.82 -1.65 -8.67
C GLN A 87 8.64 -0.36 -8.58
N SER A 88 7.98 0.80 -8.50
CA SER A 88 8.64 2.09 -8.45
C SER A 88 9.43 2.29 -7.16
N LEU A 89 8.89 1.89 -6.00
CA LEU A 89 9.59 1.96 -4.71
C LEU A 89 10.87 1.12 -4.73
N ARG A 90 10.81 -0.10 -5.29
CA ARG A 90 11.99 -0.97 -5.44
C ARG A 90 13.03 -0.34 -6.37
N VAL A 91 12.61 0.21 -7.51
CA VAL A 91 13.53 0.86 -8.46
C VAL A 91 14.19 2.10 -7.87
N ILE A 92 13.42 2.95 -7.17
CA ILE A 92 13.92 4.17 -6.53
C ILE A 92 14.97 3.84 -5.48
N THR A 93 14.67 2.89 -4.58
CA THR A 93 15.56 2.55 -3.47
C THR A 93 16.79 1.75 -3.92
N ALA A 94 16.66 0.85 -4.91
CA ALA A 94 17.80 0.12 -5.47
C ALA A 94 18.88 1.02 -6.07
N ARG A 95 18.52 2.20 -6.61
CA ARG A 95 19.50 3.19 -7.10
C ARG A 95 20.36 3.82 -5.99
N HIS A 96 19.91 3.69 -4.74
CA HIS A 96 20.47 4.36 -3.57
C HIS A 96 20.67 3.39 -2.40
N GLU A 97 21.04 2.13 -2.67
CA GLU A 97 21.17 1.05 -1.68
C GLU A 97 22.12 1.35 -0.50
N ASN A 98 23.11 2.23 -0.70
CA ASN A 98 24.05 2.65 0.35
C ASN A 98 23.48 3.77 1.25
N ALA A 99 22.39 4.41 0.84
CA ALA A 99 21.79 5.54 1.54
C ALA A 99 20.43 5.21 2.15
N VAL A 100 19.67 4.29 1.55
CA VAL A 100 18.35 3.88 2.04
C VAL A 100 18.13 2.37 1.89
N SER A 101 17.27 1.82 2.73
CA SER A 101 16.73 0.46 2.64
C SER A 101 15.21 0.51 2.48
N LEU A 102 14.66 -0.43 1.72
CA LEU A 102 13.23 -0.70 1.60
C LEU A 102 12.94 -2.07 2.22
N TYR A 103 11.92 -2.14 3.05
CA TYR A 103 11.38 -3.42 3.53
C TYR A 103 9.86 -3.36 3.62
N GLU A 104 9.24 -4.53 3.56
CA GLU A 104 7.81 -4.69 3.77
C GLU A 104 7.55 -4.85 5.27
N GLY A 105 6.63 -4.03 5.78
CA GLY A 105 6.13 -4.16 7.14
C GLY A 105 4.99 -5.18 7.19
N ASP A 106 4.84 -5.82 8.35
CA ASP A 106 3.69 -6.67 8.62
C ASP A 106 2.58 -5.82 9.27
N PRO A 107 1.48 -5.52 8.55
CA PRO A 107 0.40 -4.70 9.07
C PRO A 107 -0.31 -5.35 10.28
N ASP A 108 -0.28 -6.68 10.39
CA ASP A 108 -0.96 -7.41 11.46
C ASP A 108 -0.11 -7.51 12.74
N SER A 109 1.18 -7.23 12.66
CA SER A 109 2.14 -7.33 13.79
C SER A 109 2.40 -6.01 14.53
N PHE A 110 1.43 -5.08 14.56
CA PHE A 110 1.67 -3.68 14.98
C PHE A 110 2.85 -3.03 14.22
N GLY A 111 3.09 -3.50 12.99
CA GLY A 111 4.12 -3.00 12.11
C GLY A 111 3.82 -1.57 11.65
N ILE A 112 4.87 -0.84 11.28
CA ILE A 112 4.74 0.56 10.87
C ILE A 112 4.57 0.56 9.36
N GLY A 113 3.33 0.57 8.89
CA GLY A 113 3.00 0.55 7.46
C GLY A 113 3.29 -0.78 6.75
N HIS A 114 2.87 -0.85 5.49
CA HIS A 114 3.07 -1.98 4.58
C HIS A 114 4.39 -1.86 3.82
N TYR A 115 4.78 -0.65 3.42
CA TYR A 115 6.12 -0.35 2.92
C TYR A 115 6.84 0.60 3.87
N VAL A 116 8.13 0.35 4.11
CA VAL A 116 8.97 1.23 4.93
C VAL A 116 10.27 1.51 4.22
N ILE A 117 10.60 2.79 4.11
CA ILE A 117 11.90 3.25 3.62
C ILE A 117 12.63 3.94 4.76
N GLU A 118 13.83 3.47 5.06
CA GLU A 118 14.70 4.07 6.07
C GLU A 118 16.01 4.49 5.45
N ASN A 119 16.63 5.53 5.98
CA ASN A 119 18.00 5.85 5.61
C ASN A 119 19.01 5.02 6.41
N THR A 120 20.21 4.85 5.88
CA THR A 120 21.27 4.03 6.51
C THR A 120 21.85 4.65 7.79
N ALA A 121 21.75 5.97 7.95
CA ALA A 121 22.02 6.64 9.23
C ALA A 121 20.94 6.39 10.28
N ASP A 122 19.85 5.72 9.90
CA ASP A 122 18.87 5.14 10.81
C ASP A 122 18.16 6.24 11.63
N ASP A 123 17.95 7.43 11.07
CA ASP A 123 17.38 8.60 11.75
C ASP A 123 16.20 9.24 11.02
N HIS A 124 15.90 8.82 9.79
CA HIS A 124 14.75 9.24 8.98
C HIS A 124 14.03 8.02 8.38
N ARG A 125 12.70 8.08 8.35
CA ARG A 125 11.86 7.00 7.81
C ARG A 125 10.63 7.55 7.09
N LEU A 126 10.25 6.89 5.99
CA LEU A 126 8.91 6.92 5.41
C LEU A 126 8.20 5.59 5.70
N ALA A 127 6.93 5.64 6.08
CA ALA A 127 6.08 4.46 6.21
C ALA A 127 4.78 4.67 5.45
N PHE A 128 4.40 3.68 4.65
CA PHE A 128 3.25 3.71 3.76
C PHE A 128 2.23 2.71 4.29
N THR A 129 1.11 3.17 4.80
CA THR A 129 0.02 2.34 5.32
C THR A 129 -1.10 2.30 4.30
N GLU A 130 -1.34 1.11 3.75
CA GLU A 130 -2.48 0.83 2.89
C GLU A 130 -3.80 1.04 3.66
N GLN A 131 -4.73 1.75 3.02
CA GLN A 131 -6.08 1.99 3.52
C GLN A 131 -7.07 1.20 2.67
N TYR A 132 -7.99 0.51 3.34
CA TYR A 132 -8.98 -0.36 2.71
C TYR A 132 -10.40 0.18 2.96
N ILE A 133 -11.33 -0.12 2.06
CA ILE A 133 -12.76 0.17 2.23
C ILE A 133 -13.52 -1.14 2.14
N GLY A 134 -14.40 -1.40 3.11
CA GLY A 134 -15.22 -2.61 3.15
C GLY A 134 -14.43 -3.91 3.38
N THR A 135 -13.14 -3.81 3.70
CA THR A 135 -12.24 -4.92 4.00
C THR A 135 -11.07 -4.44 4.88
N ASP A 136 -10.20 -5.34 5.32
CA ASP A 136 -9.02 -5.04 6.12
C ASP A 136 -7.78 -5.83 5.66
N SER A 137 -6.66 -5.70 6.38
CA SER A 137 -5.39 -6.36 6.05
C SER A 137 -5.46 -7.89 6.09
N SER A 138 -6.47 -8.48 6.73
CA SER A 138 -6.62 -9.94 6.85
C SER A 138 -7.27 -10.59 5.62
N ASP A 139 -7.99 -9.80 4.81
CA ASP A 139 -8.65 -10.31 3.61
C ASP A 139 -7.62 -10.61 2.49
N PRO A 140 -7.57 -11.84 1.97
CA PRO A 140 -6.64 -12.22 0.91
C PRO A 140 -6.93 -11.56 -0.44
N ASP A 141 -8.16 -11.11 -0.69
CA ASP A 141 -8.59 -10.49 -1.95
C ASP A 141 -8.59 -8.94 -1.89
N ARG A 142 -8.06 -8.39 -0.79
CA ARG A 142 -8.00 -6.94 -0.55
C ARG A 142 -7.14 -6.22 -1.58
N ILE A 143 -7.57 -5.01 -1.90
CA ILE A 143 -6.79 -4.07 -2.71
C ILE A 143 -6.92 -2.71 -2.04
N PRO A 144 -5.80 -2.00 -1.77
CA PRO A 144 -5.85 -0.68 -1.16
C PRO A 144 -6.61 0.33 -2.03
N ASN A 145 -7.32 1.24 -1.38
CA ASN A 145 -7.93 2.41 -2.03
C ASN A 145 -7.04 3.64 -2.00
N SER A 146 -6.22 3.75 -0.97
CA SER A 146 -5.30 4.87 -0.77
C SER A 146 -4.14 4.45 0.12
N TRP A 147 -3.15 5.32 0.21
CA TRP A 147 -2.00 5.16 1.09
C TRP A 147 -1.88 6.35 2.02
N GLU A 148 -1.79 6.08 3.32
CA GLU A 148 -1.33 7.05 4.29
C GLU A 148 0.19 6.95 4.42
N VAL A 149 0.89 8.07 4.26
CA VAL A 149 2.35 8.13 4.24
C VAL A 149 2.83 9.02 5.37
N ASP A 150 3.44 8.37 6.35
CA ASP A 150 4.02 9.00 7.51
C ASP A 150 5.51 9.25 7.34
N ARG A 151 5.95 10.41 7.83
CA ARG A 151 7.37 10.77 7.93
C ARG A 151 7.81 10.75 9.37
N TYR A 152 8.85 9.99 9.67
CA TYR A 152 9.43 9.91 11.00
C TYR A 152 10.87 10.40 11.01
N THR A 153 11.28 10.92 12.17
CA THR A 153 12.70 11.16 12.48
C THR A 153 13.01 10.68 13.89
N ARG A 154 14.25 10.32 14.17
CA ARG A 154 14.74 10.18 15.55
C ARG A 154 16.10 10.83 15.72
N ALA A 155 16.50 11.05 16.97
CA ALA A 155 17.74 11.79 17.26
C ALA A 155 19.01 10.97 17.04
N HIS A 156 18.94 9.65 17.21
CA HIS A 156 20.01 8.67 17.00
C HIS A 156 19.40 7.26 17.00
N THR A 157 20.15 6.27 16.52
CA THR A 157 19.77 4.85 16.57
C THR A 157 19.34 4.43 17.98
N GLY A 158 18.17 3.80 18.08
CA GLY A 158 17.58 3.35 19.34
C GLY A 158 16.77 4.41 20.09
N ALA A 159 16.80 5.68 19.67
CA ALA A 159 15.85 6.68 20.18
C ALA A 159 14.43 6.45 19.63
N GLU A 160 13.44 6.99 20.33
CA GLU A 160 12.04 6.94 19.91
C GLU A 160 11.84 7.70 18.59
N TRP A 161 11.07 7.09 17.68
CA TRP A 161 10.64 7.71 16.44
C TRP A 161 9.61 8.81 16.70
N LYS A 162 9.81 9.97 16.08
CA LYS A 162 8.89 11.11 16.15
C LYS A 162 8.26 11.36 14.80
N LEU A 163 6.92 11.29 14.76
CA LEU A 163 6.14 11.66 13.59
C LEU A 163 6.35 13.16 13.27
N ARG A 164 6.64 13.45 12.01
CA ARG A 164 6.84 14.80 11.47
C ARG A 164 5.73 15.24 10.55
N GLY A 165 4.92 14.31 10.07
CA GLY A 165 3.72 14.61 9.33
C GLY A 165 3.26 13.42 8.52
N THR A 166 2.01 13.51 8.13
CA THR A 166 1.24 12.47 7.45
C THR A 166 0.66 13.08 6.18
N ARG A 167 0.58 12.28 5.12
CA ARG A 167 -0.09 12.63 3.87
C ARG A 167 -0.86 11.43 3.36
N THR A 168 -2.05 11.66 2.84
CA THR A 168 -2.84 10.61 2.18
C THR A 168 -2.75 10.81 0.67
N TYR A 169 -2.63 9.71 -0.06
CA TYR A 169 -2.62 9.67 -1.52
C TYR A 169 -3.66 8.66 -1.99
N GLU A 170 -4.60 9.10 -2.82
CA GLU A 170 -5.58 8.22 -3.45
C GLU A 170 -4.95 7.44 -4.62
N THR A 171 -5.65 6.40 -5.12
CA THR A 171 -5.15 5.57 -6.23
C THR A 171 -4.87 6.33 -7.52
N ASP A 172 -5.57 7.43 -7.81
CA ASP A 172 -5.31 8.29 -8.96
C ASP A 172 -4.13 9.26 -8.74
N GLU A 173 -3.61 9.36 -7.52
CA GLU A 173 -2.45 10.17 -7.15
C GLU A 173 -1.15 9.34 -7.02
N VAL A 174 -1.15 8.08 -7.49
CA VAL A 174 0.00 7.17 -7.36
C VAL A 174 1.29 7.74 -7.93
N GLU A 175 1.22 8.50 -9.03
CA GLU A 175 2.38 9.17 -9.63
C GLU A 175 2.96 10.25 -8.70
N ALA A 176 2.09 11.04 -8.06
CA ALA A 176 2.50 12.07 -7.11
C ALA A 176 3.15 11.46 -5.86
N LEU A 177 2.64 10.30 -5.41
CA LEU A 177 3.23 9.52 -4.33
C LEU A 177 4.63 9.01 -4.71
N ILE A 178 4.80 8.48 -5.92
CA ILE A 178 6.09 8.02 -6.44
C ILE A 178 7.09 9.18 -6.54
N GLU A 179 6.67 10.33 -7.08
CA GLU A 179 7.52 11.53 -7.20
C GLU A 179 7.96 12.03 -5.81
N PHE A 180 7.00 12.15 -4.88
CA PHE A 180 7.29 12.52 -3.49
C PHE A 180 8.33 11.59 -2.84
N THR A 181 8.19 10.29 -3.07
CA THR A 181 9.11 9.28 -2.53
C THR A 181 10.50 9.38 -3.17
N ALA A 182 10.55 9.54 -4.49
CA ALA A 182 11.79 9.70 -5.23
C ALA A 182 12.57 10.94 -4.75
N ASP A 183 11.88 12.08 -4.58
CA ASP A 183 12.48 13.31 -4.05
C ASP A 183 13.04 13.13 -2.65
N TRP A 184 12.29 12.45 -1.77
CA TRP A 184 12.75 12.16 -0.42
C TRP A 184 14.01 11.28 -0.43
N VAL A 185 14.01 10.19 -1.18
CA VAL A 185 15.17 9.26 -1.28
C VAL A 185 16.39 9.97 -1.87
N ASN A 186 16.20 10.72 -2.97
CA ASN A 186 17.26 11.51 -3.60
C ASN A 186 17.89 12.50 -2.64
N HIS A 187 17.06 13.17 -1.83
CA HIS A 187 17.53 14.12 -0.84
C HIS A 187 18.36 13.45 0.26
N ARG A 188 17.90 12.31 0.80
CA ARG A 188 18.66 11.52 1.79
C ARG A 188 19.99 11.01 1.22
N ALA A 189 20.00 10.54 -0.02
CA ALA A 189 21.22 10.06 -0.68
C ALA A 189 22.27 11.19 -0.87
N ARG A 190 21.83 12.40 -1.19
CA ARG A 190 22.71 13.59 -1.29
C ARG A 190 23.30 13.98 0.06
N GLU A 191 22.50 13.94 1.12
CA GLU A 191 22.98 14.21 2.49
C GLU A 191 24.02 13.19 2.93
N GLN A 192 23.75 11.90 2.73
CA GLN A 192 24.71 10.83 3.03
C GLN A 192 26.02 11.01 2.26
N SER A 193 25.94 11.28 0.95
CA SER A 193 27.13 11.52 0.12
C SER A 193 27.93 12.73 0.60
N THR A 194 27.26 13.77 1.09
CA THR A 194 27.91 14.98 1.63
C THR A 194 28.60 14.68 2.96
N HIS A 195 27.94 13.95 3.85
CA HIS A 195 28.51 13.50 5.11
C HIS A 195 29.75 12.62 4.87
N ASP A 196 29.67 11.66 3.95
CA ASP A 196 30.78 10.78 3.60
C ASP A 196 31.95 11.52 2.94
N ALA A 197 31.68 12.57 2.15
CA ALA A 197 32.73 13.42 1.58
C ALA A 197 33.45 14.27 2.65
N LEU A 198 32.72 14.73 3.68
CA LEU A 198 33.29 15.53 4.78
C LEU A 198 34.03 14.67 5.82
N HIS A 199 33.63 13.41 5.99
CA HIS A 199 34.19 12.47 6.97
C HIS A 199 35.03 11.34 6.35
N GLY A 200 35.15 11.29 5.03
CA GLY A 200 36.03 10.40 4.26
C GLY A 200 37.51 10.71 4.46
N PRO A 201 38.44 9.81 4.07
CA PRO A 201 39.67 9.54 4.82
C PRO A 201 40.72 10.66 4.77
N THR A 202 40.59 11.63 5.67
CA THR A 202 41.69 12.49 6.14
C THR A 202 42.71 11.71 7.00
N ALA A 203 42.51 10.41 7.21
CA ALA A 203 43.38 9.55 8.02
C ALA A 203 44.66 9.07 7.30
N GLN A 204 44.72 9.08 5.95
CA GLN A 204 45.92 8.64 5.22
C GLN A 204 46.93 9.76 4.95
N ALA A 205 46.53 11.04 5.01
CA ALA A 205 47.44 12.17 4.82
C ALA A 205 48.42 12.37 6.00
N SER A 206 48.10 11.85 7.19
CA SER A 206 48.93 12.00 8.40
C SER A 206 49.98 10.89 8.56
N GLN A 207 49.94 9.80 7.76
CA GLN A 207 50.91 8.71 7.84
C GLN A 207 52.11 8.87 6.88
N HIS A 208 51.98 9.64 5.79
CA HIS A 208 53.09 9.85 4.86
C HIS A 208 54.09 10.95 5.27
N GLN A 209 53.83 11.68 6.36
CA GLN A 209 54.69 12.78 6.81
C GLN A 209 55.69 12.40 7.94
N ARG A 210 55.83 11.10 8.26
CA ARG A 210 56.84 10.58 9.20
C ARG A 210 57.93 9.70 8.57
N GLN A 211 58.27 9.89 7.30
CA GLN A 211 59.56 9.42 6.79
C GLN A 211 60.56 10.58 6.85
N ALA A 212 61.33 10.61 7.94
CA ALA A 212 62.48 11.48 8.08
C ALA A 212 63.54 11.14 7.01
N PRO A 213 64.26 12.14 6.47
CA PRO A 213 65.31 11.90 5.50
C PRO A 213 66.49 11.20 6.19
N SER A 214 66.81 9.98 5.77
CA SER A 214 68.06 9.31 6.10
C SER A 214 69.22 10.06 5.45
N ALA A 215 69.92 10.85 6.27
CA ALA A 215 71.21 11.42 5.91
C ALA A 215 72.24 10.30 5.74
N GLY A 216 72.70 10.09 4.52
CA GLY A 216 74.10 9.71 4.27
C GLY A 216 74.79 10.89 3.58
N PRO A 217 76.13 10.86 3.33
CA PRO A 217 77.15 9.89 3.73
C PRO A 217 78.39 10.58 4.39
N MET A 218 79.43 9.81 4.76
CA MET A 218 80.83 10.10 4.37
C MET A 218 81.82 9.05 4.92
N TYR A 219 82.58 8.49 3.96
CA TYR A 219 83.90 7.82 4.00
C TYR A 219 84.19 6.71 5.01
#